data_AF-A0A6L8LV57-F1
#
_entry.id   AF-A0A6L8LV57-F1
#
_cell.length_a   1.000
_cell.length_b   1.000
_cell.length_c   1.000
_cell.angle_alpha   90.00
_cell.angle_beta   90.00
_cell.angle_gamma   90.00
#
_symmetry.space_group_name_H-M   'P 1'
#
loop_
_entity.id
_entity.type
_entity.pdbx_description
1 polymer ?
#
loop_
_entity_poly.entity_id
_entity_poly.type
_entity_poly.pdbx_seq_one_letter_code
_entity_poly.pdbx_strand_id
1 'polypeptide(L)'
;MSETIIGYINSIHRKELISLENEIQQKTALGFKFENNLNLYNYPESISSREDIIHYIISDSNTSSTATILLNECDYDPEDESEGNFHSKLPFLLEDRVFEITKIINILLNKNSVRELGISLSLCDEIEKVKYASIESFEGIIVSDCVASCPPNTLYLIKNSERSNV
;
A
#
# COMPACT_ATOMS: atom_id res chain seq x y z
N MET A 1 9.77 -10.85 9.97
CA MET A 1 8.32 -11.14 9.87
C MET A 1 7.86 -10.64 8.52
N SER A 2 6.74 -11.12 7.94
CA SER A 2 6.34 -10.64 6.61
C SER A 2 5.51 -9.37 6.75
N GLU A 3 6.12 -8.23 6.43
CA GLU A 3 5.37 -7.02 6.11
C GLU A 3 4.71 -7.22 4.73
N THR A 4 3.41 -6.92 4.65
CA THR A 4 2.67 -7.03 3.40
C THR A 4 1.96 -5.71 3.12
N ILE A 5 2.09 -5.25 1.89
CA ILE A 5 1.29 -4.14 1.37
C ILE A 5 0.23 -4.75 0.46
N ILE A 6 -1.00 -4.81 0.96
CA ILE A 6 -2.14 -5.34 0.23
C ILE A 6 -3.04 -4.17 -0.11
N GLY A 7 -3.63 -4.17 -1.29
CA GLY A 7 -4.74 -3.28 -1.56
C GLY A 7 -5.82 -3.95 -2.36
N TYR A 8 -6.86 -3.19 -2.66
CA TYR A 8 -7.94 -3.62 -3.51
C TYR A 8 -8.43 -2.47 -4.36
N ILE A 9 -8.99 -2.82 -5.52
CA ILE A 9 -9.82 -1.93 -6.33
C ILE A 9 -11.13 -2.64 -6.62
N ASN A 10 -12.15 -1.88 -7.06
CA ASN A 10 -13.31 -2.53 -7.67
C ASN A 10 -12.86 -3.37 -8.88
N SER A 11 -13.53 -4.50 -9.09
CA SER A 11 -13.25 -5.42 -10.18
C SER A 11 -13.45 -4.75 -11.53
N ILE A 12 -12.51 -4.98 -12.44
CA ILE A 12 -12.50 -4.46 -13.81
C ILE A 12 -12.16 -5.60 -14.79
N HIS A 13 -12.24 -5.34 -16.09
CA HIS A 13 -11.97 -6.37 -17.08
C HIS A 13 -10.55 -6.93 -16.99
N ARG A 14 -10.40 -8.27 -17.11
CA ARG A 14 -9.11 -8.97 -17.03
C ARG A 14 -8.03 -8.41 -17.96
N LYS A 15 -8.39 -7.96 -19.16
CA LYS A 15 -7.44 -7.34 -20.10
C LYS A 15 -6.91 -6.01 -19.58
N GLU A 16 -7.74 -5.23 -18.89
CA GLU A 16 -7.33 -3.99 -18.24
C GLU A 16 -6.40 -4.29 -17.07
N LEU A 17 -6.73 -5.28 -16.23
CA LEU A 17 -5.85 -5.70 -15.11
C LEU A 17 -4.44 -6.05 -15.59
N ILE A 18 -4.32 -6.86 -16.64
CA ILE A 18 -3.02 -7.22 -17.24
C ILE A 18 -2.28 -5.97 -17.75
N SER A 19 -3.01 -5.05 -18.40
CA SER A 19 -2.40 -3.81 -18.89
C SER A 19 -1.93 -2.91 -17.75
N LEU A 20 -2.65 -2.86 -16.64
CA LEU A 20 -2.29 -2.07 -15.46
C LEU A 20 -1.09 -2.63 -14.74
N GLU A 21 -1.07 -3.94 -14.54
CA GLU A 21 0.05 -4.63 -13.91
C GLU A 21 1.35 -4.34 -14.69
N ASN A 22 1.32 -4.48 -16.01
CA ASN A 22 2.46 -4.15 -16.88
C ASN A 22 2.84 -2.66 -16.81
N GLU A 23 1.87 -1.75 -16.78
CA GLU A 23 2.13 -0.31 -16.69
C GLU A 23 2.81 0.06 -15.36
N ILE A 24 2.33 -0.49 -14.25
CA ILE A 24 2.88 -0.26 -12.91
C ILE A 24 4.31 -0.80 -12.81
N GLN A 25 4.54 -2.03 -13.27
CA GLN A 25 5.86 -2.67 -13.26
C GLN A 25 6.89 -1.95 -14.14
N GLN A 26 6.45 -1.19 -15.16
CA GLN A 26 7.35 -0.37 -16.00
C GLN A 26 7.65 1.00 -15.41
N LYS A 27 6.79 1.51 -14.53
CA LYS A 27 6.85 2.88 -14.01
C LYS A 27 7.35 2.99 -12.58
N THR A 28 7.45 1.86 -11.88
CA THR A 28 7.82 1.82 -10.46
C THR A 28 8.89 0.76 -10.24
N ALA A 29 9.70 0.94 -9.20
CA ALA A 29 10.73 -0.04 -8.82
C ALA A 29 10.17 -1.22 -7.99
N LEU A 30 8.91 -1.10 -7.55
CA LEU A 30 8.25 -2.08 -6.70
C LEU A 30 7.65 -3.22 -7.53
N GLY A 31 7.58 -4.39 -6.92
CA GLY A 31 6.74 -5.47 -7.42
C GLY A 31 5.27 -5.12 -7.28
N PHE A 32 4.47 -5.46 -8.27
CA PHE A 32 3.01 -5.30 -8.24
C PHE A 32 2.33 -6.46 -8.94
N LYS A 33 1.27 -7.00 -8.34
CA LYS A 33 0.48 -8.07 -8.93
C LYS A 33 -0.96 -8.07 -8.41
N PHE A 34 -1.93 -8.30 -9.28
CA PHE A 34 -3.29 -8.62 -8.85
C PHE A 34 -3.39 -10.06 -8.35
N GLU A 35 -4.11 -10.28 -7.24
CA GLU A 35 -4.27 -11.59 -6.61
C GLU A 35 -5.71 -11.80 -6.13
N ASN A 36 -6.26 -12.98 -6.39
CA ASN A 36 -7.68 -13.27 -6.11
C ASN A 36 -7.86 -14.07 -4.81
N ASN A 37 -6.79 -14.68 -4.30
CA ASN A 37 -6.86 -15.63 -3.19
C ASN A 37 -5.97 -15.19 -2.02
N LEU A 38 -6.14 -13.95 -1.55
CA LEU A 38 -5.47 -13.47 -0.36
C LEU A 38 -6.24 -13.88 0.89
N ASN A 39 -5.52 -14.35 1.91
CA ASN A 39 -6.08 -14.59 3.23
C ASN A 39 -6.01 -13.28 4.03
N LEU A 40 -7.13 -12.56 4.08
CA LEU A 40 -7.21 -11.26 4.75
C LEU A 40 -7.65 -11.45 6.21
N TYR A 41 -6.72 -11.26 7.15
CA TYR A 41 -7.00 -11.41 8.58
C TYR A 41 -7.48 -10.09 9.19
N ASN A 42 -8.56 -10.12 9.99
CA ASN A 42 -9.13 -8.93 10.65
C ASN A 42 -9.51 -7.77 9.71
N TYR A 43 -9.62 -8.01 8.41
CA TYR A 43 -10.20 -7.05 7.48
C TYR A 43 -11.68 -6.79 7.82
N PRO A 44 -12.17 -5.55 7.66
CA PRO A 44 -13.59 -5.25 7.85
C PRO A 44 -14.47 -6.18 7.02
N GLU A 45 -15.54 -6.71 7.63
CA GLU A 45 -16.48 -7.63 6.95
C GLU A 45 -17.05 -7.02 5.66
N SER A 46 -17.27 -5.70 5.66
CA SER A 46 -17.72 -4.94 4.50
C SER A 46 -16.77 -4.99 3.30
N ILE A 47 -15.51 -5.40 3.49
CA ILE A 47 -14.52 -5.57 2.44
C ILE A 47 -14.28 -7.06 2.17
N SER A 48 -14.09 -7.87 3.21
CA SER A 48 -13.75 -9.30 3.05
C SER A 48 -14.87 -10.13 2.42
N SER A 49 -16.14 -9.71 2.51
CA SER A 49 -17.27 -10.39 1.87
C SER A 49 -17.58 -9.89 0.45
N ARG A 50 -16.81 -8.95 -0.10
CA ARG A 50 -17.11 -8.33 -1.40
C ARG A 50 -16.60 -9.19 -2.55
N GLU A 51 -17.51 -9.54 -3.45
CA GLU A 51 -17.18 -10.24 -4.71
C GLU A 51 -16.90 -9.27 -5.87
N ASP A 52 -17.20 -7.98 -5.69
CA ASP A 52 -17.03 -6.94 -6.69
C ASP A 52 -15.67 -6.23 -6.62
N ILE A 53 -14.72 -6.77 -5.86
CA ILE A 53 -13.36 -6.23 -5.72
C ILE A 53 -12.32 -7.25 -6.19
N ILE A 54 -11.14 -6.73 -6.52
CA ILE A 54 -9.95 -7.54 -6.76
C ILE A 54 -8.81 -7.00 -5.91
N HIS A 55 -8.08 -7.89 -5.27
CA HIS A 55 -6.95 -7.53 -4.44
C HIS A 55 -5.67 -7.42 -5.27
N TYR A 56 -4.70 -6.69 -4.75
CA TYR A 56 -3.36 -6.62 -5.28
C TYR A 56 -2.34 -6.62 -4.15
N ILE A 57 -1.12 -7.04 -4.45
CA ILE A 57 0.02 -6.97 -3.56
C ILE A 57 1.05 -6.01 -4.16
N ILE A 58 1.67 -5.20 -3.31
CA ILE A 58 2.89 -4.48 -3.60
C ILE A 58 4.03 -5.18 -2.84
N SER A 59 5.14 -5.43 -3.53
CA SER A 59 6.31 -6.14 -3.00
C SER A 59 7.62 -5.40 -3.31
N ASP A 60 8.73 -5.82 -2.71
CA ASP A 60 10.06 -5.24 -2.96
C ASP A 60 10.55 -5.44 -4.40
N SER A 61 10.04 -6.48 -5.08
CA SER A 61 10.42 -6.78 -6.46
C SER A 61 9.39 -7.70 -7.12
N ASN A 62 9.41 -7.79 -8.45
CA ASN A 62 8.53 -8.67 -9.24
C ASN A 62 8.67 -10.16 -8.89
N THR A 63 9.74 -10.56 -8.20
CA THR A 63 10.00 -11.94 -7.77
C THR A 63 9.69 -12.17 -6.29
N SER A 64 9.42 -11.12 -5.53
CA SER A 64 9.10 -11.18 -4.11
C SER A 64 7.59 -11.12 -3.87
N SER A 65 7.12 -11.81 -2.84
CA SER A 65 5.76 -11.67 -2.31
C SER A 65 5.69 -10.78 -1.06
N THR A 66 6.84 -10.27 -0.59
CA THR A 66 6.95 -9.42 0.61
C THR A 66 7.31 -8.00 0.21
N ALA A 67 6.79 -7.02 0.95
CA ALA A 67 7.21 -5.63 0.83
C ALA A 67 7.77 -5.20 2.17
N THR A 68 9.00 -4.73 2.17
CA THR A 68 9.53 -4.00 3.32
C THR A 68 9.14 -2.53 3.17
N ILE A 69 8.52 -1.95 4.19
CA ILE A 69 8.20 -0.51 4.20
C ILE A 69 9.47 0.31 4.43
N LEU A 70 10.47 -0.29 5.07
CA LEU A 70 11.82 0.26 5.24
C LEU A 70 12.78 -0.34 4.21
N LEU A 71 13.67 0.47 3.64
CA LEU A 71 14.54 0.05 2.52
C LEU A 71 15.61 -0.99 2.90
N ASN A 72 15.79 -1.35 4.17
CA ASN A 72 16.58 -2.49 4.66
C ASN A 72 16.47 -2.57 6.19
N GLU A 73 15.89 -3.64 6.73
CA GLU A 73 16.01 -3.94 8.18
C GLU A 73 17.47 -4.20 8.59
N CYS A 74 18.36 -4.53 7.65
CA CYS A 74 19.78 -4.76 7.88
C CYS A 74 20.60 -3.48 8.16
N ASP A 75 20.03 -2.30 7.92
CA ASP A 75 20.65 -1.02 8.22
C ASP A 75 20.17 -0.44 9.56
N TYR A 76 19.45 -1.24 10.36
CA TYR A 76 19.00 -0.89 11.72
C TYR A 76 19.68 -1.83 12.73
N ASP A 77 20.71 -1.32 13.41
CA ASP A 77 21.34 -1.96 14.57
C ASP A 77 20.86 -1.26 15.86
N PRO A 78 19.94 -1.86 16.63
CA PRO A 78 19.44 -1.26 17.87
C PRO A 78 20.53 -1.14 18.96
N GLU A 79 21.70 -1.76 18.79
CA GLU A 79 22.84 -1.65 19.70
C GLU A 79 23.87 -0.57 19.25
N ASP A 80 23.72 0.03 18.07
CA ASP A 80 24.60 1.10 17.60
C ASP A 80 24.17 2.47 18.16
N GLU A 81 24.93 3.02 19.12
CA GLU A 81 24.67 4.33 19.74
C GLU A 81 24.65 5.50 18.71
N SER A 82 25.21 5.33 17.50
CA SER A 82 25.12 6.31 16.42
C SER A 82 23.75 6.36 15.73
N GLU A 83 22.92 5.34 15.95
CA GLU A 83 21.51 5.26 15.53
C GLU A 83 20.52 5.94 16.48
N GLY A 84 20.99 6.72 17.47
CA GLY A 84 20.14 7.68 18.18
C GLY A 84 19.40 8.68 17.26
N ASN A 85 19.78 8.73 15.96
CA ASN A 85 19.11 9.46 14.88
C ASN A 85 18.22 8.61 13.96
N PHE A 86 18.02 7.32 14.20
CA PHE A 86 17.15 6.48 13.35
C PHE A 86 15.72 6.99 13.38
N HIS A 87 15.16 7.27 14.56
CA HIS A 87 13.83 7.87 14.69
C HIS A 87 13.71 9.26 14.03
N SER A 88 14.79 10.04 13.95
CA SER A 88 14.78 11.34 13.27
C SER A 88 14.94 11.22 11.74
N LYS A 89 15.57 10.15 11.26
CA LYS A 89 15.72 9.83 9.83
C LYS A 89 14.58 8.97 9.27
N LEU A 90 13.84 8.28 10.12
CA LEU A 90 12.74 7.38 9.77
C LEU A 90 11.72 8.05 8.83
N PRO A 91 11.25 9.30 9.05
CA PRO A 91 10.37 9.97 8.11
C PRO A 91 10.97 10.09 6.70
N PHE A 92 12.24 10.49 6.60
CA PHE A 92 12.94 10.64 5.32
C PHE A 92 13.13 9.30 4.60
N LEU A 93 13.45 8.23 5.33
CA LEU A 93 13.57 6.89 4.78
C LEU A 93 12.23 6.31 4.29
N LEU A 94 11.13 6.69 4.95
CA LEU A 94 9.78 6.32 4.56
C LEU A 94 9.29 7.11 3.35
N GLU A 95 9.65 8.39 3.23
CA GLU A 95 9.18 9.29 2.18
C GLU A 95 9.42 8.73 0.77
N ASP A 96 10.62 8.25 0.47
CA ASP A 96 10.94 7.68 -0.86
C ASP A 96 10.06 6.45 -1.16
N ARG A 97 9.85 5.59 -0.17
CA ARG A 97 9.07 4.37 -0.34
C ARG A 97 7.58 4.66 -0.47
N VAL A 98 7.07 5.54 0.37
CA VAL A 98 5.67 6.00 0.35
C VAL A 98 5.39 6.76 -0.95
N PHE A 99 6.37 7.49 -1.48
CA PHE A 99 6.28 8.14 -2.78
C PHE A 99 6.14 7.12 -3.93
N GLU A 100 6.93 6.03 -3.94
CA GLU A 100 6.77 4.96 -4.93
C GLU A 100 5.40 4.27 -4.82
N ILE A 101 4.92 3.99 -3.60
CA ILE A 101 3.57 3.46 -3.37
C ILE A 101 2.50 4.44 -3.89
N THR A 102 2.71 5.74 -3.69
CA THR A 102 1.81 6.79 -4.17
C THR A 102 1.78 6.90 -5.69
N LYS A 103 2.90 6.62 -6.38
CA LYS A 103 2.90 6.47 -7.85
C LYS A 103 2.00 5.34 -8.30
N ILE A 104 2.06 4.18 -7.64
CA ILE A 104 1.18 3.02 -7.95
C ILE A 104 -0.28 3.43 -7.79
N ILE A 105 -0.63 4.05 -6.67
CA ILE A 105 -1.99 4.51 -6.38
C ILE A 105 -2.47 5.50 -7.44
N ASN A 106 -1.63 6.47 -7.83
CA ASN A 106 -1.96 7.42 -8.88
C ASN A 106 -2.22 6.72 -10.22
N ILE A 107 -1.42 5.72 -10.59
CA ILE A 107 -1.64 4.93 -11.82
C ILE A 107 -3.00 4.22 -11.77
N LEU A 108 -3.35 3.63 -10.62
CA LEU A 108 -4.63 2.95 -10.42
C LEU A 108 -5.81 3.93 -10.48
N LEU A 109 -5.75 5.05 -9.76
CA LEU A 109 -6.82 6.06 -9.70
C LEU A 109 -7.05 6.80 -11.03
N ASN A 110 -6.00 6.94 -11.85
CA ASN A 110 -6.10 7.54 -13.18
C ASN A 110 -6.92 6.70 -14.17
N LYS A 111 -7.32 5.48 -13.80
CA LYS A 111 -8.17 4.64 -14.66
C LYS A 111 -9.64 4.93 -14.43
N ASN A 112 -10.36 5.15 -15.53
CA ASN A 112 -11.79 5.45 -15.50
C ASN A 112 -12.62 4.30 -14.91
N SER A 113 -12.16 3.07 -15.06
CA SER A 113 -12.82 1.88 -14.52
C SER A 113 -12.60 1.70 -13.00
N VAL A 114 -11.64 2.40 -12.39
CA VAL A 114 -11.37 2.38 -10.95
C VAL A 114 -12.18 3.48 -10.26
N ARG A 115 -13.12 3.08 -9.42
CA ARG A 115 -14.04 3.94 -8.64
C ARG A 115 -13.69 3.98 -7.16
N GLU A 116 -13.09 2.91 -6.66
CA GLU A 116 -12.72 2.74 -5.27
C GLU A 116 -11.35 2.07 -5.20
N LEU A 117 -10.52 2.55 -4.26
CA LEU A 117 -9.22 1.98 -3.95
C LEU A 117 -9.02 1.94 -2.44
N GLY A 118 -8.58 0.79 -1.94
CA GLY A 118 -8.09 0.61 -0.58
C GLY A 118 -6.66 0.09 -0.59
N ILE A 119 -5.87 0.49 0.39
CA ILE A 119 -4.50 0.00 0.58
C ILE A 119 -4.22 -0.16 2.07
N SER A 120 -3.60 -1.26 2.47
CA SER A 120 -3.16 -1.52 3.83
C SER A 120 -1.66 -1.68 3.91
N LEU A 121 -1.10 -1.20 5.01
CA LEU A 121 0.26 -1.47 5.44
C LEU A 121 0.13 -2.16 6.81
N SER A 122 0.45 -3.46 6.84
CA SER A 122 0.16 -4.31 8.01
C SER A 122 1.21 -5.39 8.21
N LEU A 123 1.37 -5.80 9.46
CA LEU A 123 2.10 -7.00 9.82
C LEU A 123 1.15 -8.20 9.76
N CYS A 124 1.56 -9.29 9.09
CA CYS A 124 0.76 -10.52 9.02
C CYS A 124 -0.68 -10.32 8.53
N ASP A 125 -0.89 -9.33 7.66
CA ASP A 125 -2.18 -8.98 7.06
C ASP A 125 -3.28 -8.57 8.08
N GLU A 126 -2.90 -8.18 9.31
CA GLU A 126 -3.82 -7.78 10.37
C GLU A 126 -4.16 -6.27 10.29
N ILE A 127 -5.46 -5.97 10.26
CA ILE A 127 -5.97 -4.59 10.25
C ILE A 127 -6.62 -4.25 11.58
N GLU A 128 -6.14 -3.17 12.20
CA GLU A 128 -6.70 -2.63 13.45
C GLU A 128 -7.52 -1.37 13.23
N LYS A 129 -7.23 -0.62 12.15
CA LYS A 129 -7.80 0.70 11.90
C LYS A 129 -8.19 0.87 10.44
N VAL A 130 -9.26 1.62 10.21
CA VAL A 130 -9.67 2.08 8.88
C VAL A 130 -9.64 3.60 8.86
N LYS A 131 -8.98 4.18 7.86
CA LYS A 131 -8.89 5.64 7.66
C LYS A 131 -9.31 6.03 6.26
N TYR A 132 -9.93 7.20 6.12
CA TYR A 132 -10.20 7.80 4.83
C TYR A 132 -9.11 8.83 4.53
N ALA A 133 -8.56 8.77 3.32
CA ALA A 133 -7.56 9.72 2.84
C ALA A 133 -7.96 10.24 1.46
N SER A 134 -7.58 11.48 1.17
CA SER A 134 -7.49 11.96 -0.21
C SER A 134 -6.10 11.65 -0.76
N ILE A 135 -5.96 11.60 -2.08
CA ILE A 135 -4.66 11.33 -2.73
C ILE A 135 -3.61 12.38 -2.35
N GLU A 136 -4.01 13.64 -2.18
CA GLU A 136 -3.12 14.75 -1.81
C GLU A 136 -2.64 14.65 -0.36
N SER A 137 -3.41 14.00 0.51
CA SER A 137 -3.08 13.81 1.93
C SER A 137 -2.42 12.46 2.24
N PHE A 138 -2.42 11.54 1.28
CA PHE A 138 -2.09 10.14 1.51
C PHE A 138 -0.66 9.95 2.02
N GLU A 139 0.32 10.55 1.36
CA GLU A 139 1.73 10.43 1.74
C GLU A 139 1.97 10.89 3.18
N GLY A 140 1.49 12.08 3.53
CA GLY A 140 1.66 12.65 4.88
C GLY A 140 0.97 11.82 5.96
N ILE A 141 -0.22 11.28 5.69
CA ILE A 141 -0.93 10.41 6.63
C ILE A 141 -0.14 9.12 6.88
N ILE A 142 0.31 8.45 5.82
CA ILE A 142 1.05 7.19 5.97
C ILE A 142 2.37 7.42 6.68
N VAL A 143 3.15 8.44 6.29
CA VAL A 143 4.44 8.72 6.95
C VAL A 143 4.20 8.98 8.44
N SER A 144 3.20 9.80 8.80
CA SER A 144 2.86 10.05 10.20
C SER A 144 2.44 8.78 10.95
N ASP A 145 1.67 7.90 10.32
CA ASP A 145 1.21 6.66 10.95
C ASP A 145 2.34 5.65 11.13
N CYS A 146 3.21 5.50 10.13
CA CYS A 146 4.40 4.65 10.20
C CYS A 146 5.40 5.14 11.26
N VAL A 147 5.55 6.45 11.44
CA VAL A 147 6.38 7.03 12.52
C VAL A 147 5.81 6.69 13.90
N ALA A 148 4.48 6.61 14.03
CA ALA A 148 3.83 6.22 15.28
C ALA A 148 3.88 4.70 15.53
N SER A 149 3.78 3.90 14.46
CA SER A 149 3.85 2.43 14.49
C SER A 149 4.19 1.91 13.09
N CYS A 150 5.29 1.17 12.93
CA CYS A 150 5.70 0.58 11.66
C CYS A 150 5.68 -0.96 11.74
N PRO A 151 4.82 -1.66 10.98
CA PRO A 151 3.75 -1.13 10.14
C PRO A 151 2.58 -0.55 10.97
N PRO A 152 1.72 0.30 10.37
CA PRO A 152 0.64 0.98 11.08
C PRO A 152 -0.63 0.13 11.27
N ASN A 153 -0.68 -1.09 10.75
CA ASN A 153 -1.84 -2.01 10.77
C ASN A 153 -3.15 -1.31 10.39
N THR A 154 -3.08 -0.48 9.34
CA THR A 154 -4.18 0.42 8.95
C THR A 154 -4.55 0.18 7.49
N LEU A 155 -5.87 0.10 7.23
CA LEU A 155 -6.46 0.14 5.90
C LEU A 155 -6.84 1.59 5.56
N TYR A 156 -6.23 2.13 4.51
CA TYR A 156 -6.50 3.46 3.97
C TYR A 156 -7.44 3.35 2.78
N LEU A 157 -8.58 4.03 2.87
CA LEU A 157 -9.58 4.14 1.82
C LEU A 157 -9.37 5.46 1.08
N ILE A 158 -8.93 5.37 -0.18
CA ILE A 158 -8.55 6.54 -0.97
C ILE A 158 -9.70 6.89 -1.90
N LYS A 159 -10.29 8.06 -1.70
CA LYS A 159 -11.36 8.58 -2.55
C LYS A 159 -10.77 9.45 -3.65
N ASN A 160 -11.19 9.21 -4.89
CA ASN A 160 -10.96 10.15 -5.97
C ASN A 160 -11.96 11.32 -5.82
N SER A 161 -11.47 12.46 -5.33
CA SER A 161 -12.26 13.67 -5.06
C SER A 161 -13.01 14.19 -6.29
N GLU A 162 -12.50 13.95 -7.50
CA GLU A 162 -13.10 14.43 -8.75
C GLU A 162 -14.33 13.65 -9.24
N ARG A 163 -14.64 12.48 -8.65
CA ARG A 163 -15.75 11.62 -9.11
C ARG A 163 -16.96 11.58 -8.18
N SER A 164 -17.02 12.44 -7.16
CA SER A 164 -18.10 12.46 -6.16
C SER A 164 -19.41 13.12 -6.63
N ASN A 165 -19.55 13.45 -7.92
CA ASN A 165 -20.71 14.17 -8.48
C ASN A 165 -21.34 13.43 -9.68
N VAL A 166 -21.71 12.16 -9.51
CA VAL A 166 -22.64 11.47 -10.42
C VAL A 166 -23.75 10.80 -9.63
#